data_AF-A0A0A1UBZ4-F1
#
_entry.id   AF-A0A0A1UBZ4-F1
#
_cell.length_a   1.000
_cell.length_b   1.000
_cell.length_c   1.000
_cell.angle_alpha   90.00
_cell.angle_beta   90.00
_cell.angle_gamma   90.00
#
_symmetry.space_group_name_H-M   'P 1'
#
loop_
_entity.id
_entity.type
_entity.pdbx_description
1 polymer ?
#
loop_
_entity_poly.entity_id
_entity_poly.type
_entity_poly.pdbx_seq_one_letter_code
_entity_poly.pdbx_strand_id
1 'polypeptide(L)'
;MRIIVQRVLAGSVTHVETGKIVGEIKKGLLLYFGINEADDEKDIDGAVKKVLNLKLWDSADGTKRWNRSVVDMGYEILVVSQFTLYAILNGTKPDFHKSMKADKSLAYFNNAVQRFKDLYAPDKIQTGAFGEYMKVCGDVDGPVNIIIDYPKTSDPSPVPSPQPDDKQKKQQNPPKQQKQKQQKKAPEAQHIEHKEEKN
;
A
#
# COMPACT_ATOMS: atom_id res chain seq x y z
N MET A 1 9.21 4.29 5.46
CA MET A 1 8.94 5.28 4.41
C MET A 1 8.52 4.58 3.15
N ARG A 2 7.53 5.15 2.46
CA ARG A 2 7.03 4.66 1.18
C ARG A 2 7.03 5.81 0.20
N ILE A 3 7.64 5.61 -0.96
CA ILE A 3 7.78 6.66 -1.96
C ILE A 3 7.29 6.11 -3.30
N ILE A 4 6.34 6.80 -3.93
CA ILE A 4 6.06 6.61 -5.35
C ILE A 4 6.91 7.61 -6.11
N VAL A 5 7.80 7.09 -6.94
CA VAL A 5 8.71 7.83 -7.80
C VAL A 5 8.16 7.79 -9.22
N GLN A 6 7.83 8.95 -9.78
CA GLN A 6 7.41 9.07 -11.18
C GLN A 6 8.46 9.84 -11.97
N ARG A 7 8.86 9.32 -13.12
CA ARG A 7 9.67 10.07 -14.08
C ARG A 7 8.77 11.05 -14.82
N VAL A 8 9.16 12.32 -14.90
CA VAL A 8 8.34 13.37 -15.52
C VAL A 8 9.14 14.27 -16.46
N LEU A 9 8.47 14.79 -17.49
CA LEU A 9 8.99 15.85 -18.36
C LEU A 9 8.82 17.24 -17.71
N ALA A 10 7.80 17.39 -16.86
CA ALA A 10 7.53 18.54 -16.02
C ALA A 10 6.60 18.14 -14.87
N GLY A 11 6.61 18.89 -13.77
CA GLY A 11 5.69 18.68 -12.66
C GLY A 11 5.44 19.96 -11.87
N SER A 12 4.24 20.12 -11.32
CA SER A 12 3.90 21.30 -10.53
C SER A 12 2.88 21.01 -9.43
N VAL A 13 2.89 21.86 -8.42
CA VAL A 13 1.93 21.86 -7.32
C VAL A 13 1.28 23.22 -7.24
N THR A 14 -0.06 23.24 -7.31
CA THR A 14 -0.87 24.43 -7.09
C THR A 14 -1.61 24.30 -5.77
N HIS A 15 -1.50 25.31 -4.91
CA HIS A 15 -2.34 25.39 -3.72
C HIS A 15 -3.78 25.72 -4.11
N VAL A 16 -4.75 24.90 -3.71
CA VAL A 16 -6.10 24.95 -4.29
C VAL A 16 -6.85 26.22 -3.88
N GLU A 17 -6.73 26.67 -2.63
CA GLU A 17 -7.51 27.82 -2.15
C GLU A 17 -6.98 29.15 -2.69
N THR A 18 -5.66 29.25 -2.88
CA THR A 18 -5.02 30.51 -3.33
C THR A 18 -4.79 30.54 -4.84
N GLY A 19 -4.85 29.39 -5.53
CA GLY A 19 -4.55 29.25 -6.95
C GLY A 19 -3.06 29.45 -7.30
N LYS A 20 -2.18 29.61 -6.31
CA LYS A 20 -0.75 29.88 -6.54
C LYS A 20 0.03 28.59 -6.77
N ILE A 21 0.98 28.63 -7.70
CA ILE A 21 1.99 27.58 -7.85
C ILE A 21 2.97 27.70 -6.69
N VAL A 22 3.12 26.62 -5.93
CA VAL A 22 3.99 26.55 -4.73
C VAL A 22 5.24 25.70 -4.96
N GLY A 23 5.29 24.96 -6.06
CA GLY A 23 6.47 24.24 -6.52
C GLY A 23 6.30 23.82 -7.98
N GLU A 24 7.38 23.90 -8.75
CA GLU A 24 7.40 23.54 -10.17
C GLU A 24 8.78 23.05 -10.58
N ILE A 25 8.80 21.99 -11.39
CA ILE A 25 10.00 21.41 -11.97
C ILE A 25 9.80 21.18 -13.47
N LYS A 26 10.92 21.17 -14.20
CA LYS A 26 11.05 20.66 -15.56
C LYS A 26 11.29 19.14 -15.51
N LYS A 27 12.19 18.63 -16.37
CA LYS A 27 12.53 17.21 -16.42
C LYS A 27 13.09 16.74 -15.08
N GLY A 28 12.59 15.61 -14.61
CA GLY A 28 12.96 15.14 -13.28
C GLY A 28 12.08 14.05 -12.71
N LEU A 29 11.95 14.10 -11.39
CA LEU A 29 11.14 13.17 -10.61
C LEU A 29 10.03 13.90 -9.86
N LEU A 30 8.80 13.39 -9.98
CA LEU A 30 7.71 13.70 -9.06
C LEU A 30 7.65 12.60 -8.00
N LEU A 31 7.79 12.97 -6.73
CA LEU A 31 7.77 12.04 -5.60
C LEU A 31 6.52 12.26 -4.76
N TYR A 32 5.73 11.20 -4.57
CA TYR A 32 4.78 11.13 -3.47
C TYR A 32 5.47 10.45 -2.29
N PHE A 33 5.69 11.20 -1.21
CA PHE A 33 6.52 10.81 -0.08
C PHE A 33 5.66 10.54 1.15
N GLY A 34 5.50 9.27 1.49
CA GLY A 34 4.77 8.80 2.66
C GLY A 34 5.70 8.42 3.81
N ILE A 35 5.32 8.83 5.01
CA ILE A 35 6.06 8.55 6.25
C ILE A 35 5.19 7.66 7.15
N ASN A 36 5.73 6.52 7.56
CA ASN A 36 5.08 5.58 8.47
C ASN A 36 5.24 6.04 9.92
N GLU A 37 4.31 5.68 10.80
CA GLU A 37 4.42 5.98 12.22
C GLU A 37 5.69 5.39 12.89
N ALA A 38 6.19 4.27 12.38
CA ALA A 38 7.36 3.56 12.88
C ALA A 38 8.69 4.04 12.28
N ASP A 39 8.67 4.97 11.33
CA ASP A 39 9.90 5.47 10.70
C ASP A 39 10.74 6.30 11.68
N ASP A 40 12.05 6.18 11.56
CA ASP A 40 13.03 7.00 12.28
C ASP A 40 13.84 7.93 11.35
N GLU A 41 14.67 8.78 11.93
CA GLU A 41 15.49 9.73 11.15
C GLU A 41 16.59 9.05 10.33
N LYS A 42 17.05 7.86 10.72
CA LYS A 42 18.08 7.11 9.98
C LYS A 42 17.50 6.56 8.68
N ASP A 43 16.22 6.22 8.69
CA ASP A 43 15.50 5.76 7.51
C ASP A 43 15.44 6.82 6.40
N ILE A 44 15.40 8.11 6.77
CA ILE A 44 15.41 9.24 5.84
C ILE A 44 16.64 9.18 4.94
N ASP A 45 17.83 9.06 5.54
CA ASP A 45 19.10 9.10 4.80
C ASP A 45 19.17 7.99 3.74
N GLY A 46 18.77 6.78 4.13
CA GLY A 46 18.76 5.64 3.23
C GLY A 46 17.71 5.75 2.13
N ALA A 47 16.51 6.24 2.43
CA ALA A 47 15.45 6.46 1.45
C ALA A 47 15.86 7.52 0.40
N VAL A 48 16.39 8.67 0.87
CA VAL A 48 16.87 9.76 0.01
C VAL A 48 18.00 9.30 -0.90
N LYS A 49 19.03 8.64 -0.34
CA LYS A 49 20.14 8.08 -1.14
C LYS A 49 19.63 7.11 -2.20
N LYS A 50 18.63 6.29 -1.87
CA LYS A 50 18.07 5.33 -2.82
C LYS A 50 17.36 6.01 -3.99
N VAL A 51 16.59 7.08 -3.73
CA VAL A 51 15.96 7.89 -4.78
C VAL A 51 17.00 8.56 -5.67
N LEU A 52 17.99 9.24 -5.08
CA LEU A 52 19.02 9.99 -5.82
C LEU A 52 19.89 9.09 -6.72
N ASN A 53 20.07 7.83 -6.34
CA ASN A 53 20.87 6.86 -7.10
C ASN A 53 20.05 5.98 -8.05
N LEU A 54 18.72 6.11 -8.06
CA LEU A 54 17.85 5.28 -8.89
C LEU A 54 18.10 5.56 -10.38
N LYS A 55 18.49 4.54 -11.14
CA LYS A 55 18.82 4.69 -12.57
C LYS A 55 17.55 4.58 -13.41
N LEU A 56 17.04 5.72 -13.88
CA LEU A 56 15.75 5.84 -14.59
C LEU A 56 15.85 6.41 -16.01
N TRP A 57 17.06 6.77 -16.43
CA TRP A 57 17.34 7.24 -17.79
C TRP A 57 18.40 6.37 -18.45
N ASP A 58 18.38 6.33 -19.78
CA ASP A 58 19.37 5.59 -20.56
C ASP A 58 20.72 6.35 -20.54
N SER A 59 21.78 5.69 -21.00
CA SER A 59 23.07 6.34 -21.20
C SER A 59 22.98 7.42 -22.29
N ALA A 60 23.91 8.38 -22.27
CA ALA A 60 23.90 9.51 -23.19
C ALA A 60 24.04 9.09 -24.67
N ASP A 61 24.70 7.97 -24.94
CA ASP A 61 24.85 7.34 -26.25
C ASP A 61 23.70 6.38 -26.61
N GLY A 62 22.73 6.19 -25.71
CA GLY A 62 21.58 5.29 -25.89
C GLY A 62 21.90 3.80 -25.84
N THR A 63 23.15 3.40 -25.59
CA THR A 63 23.57 1.99 -25.66
C THR A 63 23.16 1.17 -24.43
N LYS A 64 22.97 1.82 -23.27
CA LYS A 64 22.61 1.18 -22.01
C LYS A 64 21.32 1.76 -21.46
N ARG A 65 20.30 0.91 -21.36
CA ARG A 65 19.06 1.27 -20.70
C ARG A 65 19.23 1.30 -19.17
N TRP A 66 18.46 2.14 -18.49
CA TRP A 66 18.43 2.19 -17.01
C TRP A 66 19.81 2.45 -16.37
N ASN A 67 20.52 3.46 -16.86
CA ASN A 67 21.93 3.68 -16.55
C ASN A 67 22.21 4.97 -15.76
N ARG A 68 21.37 6.00 -15.91
CA ARG A 68 21.57 7.34 -15.34
C ARG A 68 20.50 7.66 -14.29
N SER A 69 20.90 8.26 -13.17
CA SER A 69 19.98 8.76 -12.15
C SER A 69 19.61 10.23 -12.39
N VAL A 70 18.68 10.74 -11.58
CA VAL A 70 18.28 12.15 -11.62
C VAL A 70 19.46 13.09 -11.41
N VAL A 71 20.40 12.68 -10.54
CA VAL A 71 21.66 13.39 -10.26
C VAL A 71 22.56 13.38 -11.48
N ASP A 72 22.77 12.21 -12.12
CA ASP A 72 23.62 12.12 -13.31
C ASP A 72 23.10 12.98 -14.47
N MET A 73 21.78 13.19 -14.52
CA MET A 73 21.12 13.98 -15.55
C MET A 73 21.06 15.49 -15.22
N GLY A 74 21.39 15.90 -14.00
CA GLY A 74 21.23 17.30 -13.55
C GLY A 74 19.77 17.76 -13.50
N TYR A 75 18.84 16.81 -13.35
CA TYR A 75 17.39 17.02 -13.38
C TYR A 75 16.83 17.36 -11.99
N GLU A 76 15.57 17.77 -11.97
CA GLU A 76 14.93 18.32 -10.77
C GLU A 76 14.09 17.27 -10.02
N ILE A 77 13.74 17.56 -8.77
CA ILE A 77 12.91 16.70 -7.93
C ILE A 77 11.83 17.54 -7.27
N LEU A 78 10.58 17.11 -7.42
CA LEU A 78 9.42 17.69 -6.74
C LEU A 78 8.92 16.70 -5.69
N VAL A 79 9.05 17.06 -4.41
CA VAL A 79 8.68 16.21 -3.28
C VAL A 79 7.33 16.65 -2.71
N VAL A 80 6.33 15.77 -2.73
CA VAL A 80 4.98 16.03 -2.23
C VAL A 80 4.65 15.05 -1.10
N SER A 81 4.28 15.57 0.07
CA SER A 81 3.86 14.75 1.21
C SER A 81 2.59 13.96 0.88
N GLN A 82 2.59 12.64 1.09
CA GLN A 82 1.46 11.77 0.73
C GLN A 82 1.22 10.68 1.80
N PHE A 83 0.46 11.01 2.85
CA PHE A 83 0.15 10.06 3.92
C PHE A 83 -0.70 8.87 3.44
N THR A 84 -1.53 9.06 2.41
CA THR A 84 -2.43 8.02 1.91
C THR A 84 -1.72 6.80 1.33
N LEU A 85 -0.39 6.85 1.10
CA LEU A 85 0.41 5.69 0.70
C LEU A 85 0.41 4.56 1.74
N TYR A 86 0.05 4.88 2.99
CA TYR A 86 -0.12 3.94 4.09
C TYR A 86 -1.58 3.60 4.39
N ALA A 87 -2.47 3.79 3.40
CA ALA A 87 -3.84 3.32 3.49
C ALA A 87 -3.90 1.80 3.69
N ILE A 88 -4.75 1.36 4.61
CA ILE A 88 -5.20 -0.01 4.76
C ILE A 88 -6.67 -0.06 4.37
N LEU A 89 -7.03 -1.02 3.52
CA LEU A 89 -8.39 -1.17 3.02
C LEU A 89 -9.02 -2.41 3.65
N ASN A 90 -9.87 -2.19 4.66
CA ASN A 90 -10.78 -3.20 5.19
C ASN A 90 -12.18 -2.91 4.63
N GLY A 91 -12.39 -3.24 3.35
CA GLY A 91 -13.56 -2.80 2.56
C GLY A 91 -13.20 -1.61 1.67
N THR A 92 -14.15 -0.67 1.49
CA THR A 92 -13.97 0.48 0.56
C THR A 92 -13.47 1.75 1.25
N LYS A 93 -13.60 1.86 2.57
CA LYS A 93 -13.12 3.02 3.33
C LYS A 93 -11.64 2.82 3.70
N PRO A 94 -10.75 3.75 3.32
CA PRO A 94 -9.35 3.67 3.73
C PRO A 94 -9.17 4.06 5.20
N ASP A 95 -8.32 3.28 5.88
CA ASP A 95 -7.79 3.56 7.21
C ASP A 95 -6.31 3.96 7.08
N PHE A 96 -5.88 4.97 7.83
CA PHE A 96 -4.53 5.53 7.73
C PHE A 96 -3.73 5.43 9.04
N HIS A 97 -4.09 4.54 9.96
CA HIS A 97 -3.44 4.45 11.28
C HIS A 97 -1.92 4.24 11.19
N LYS A 98 -1.42 3.55 10.15
CA LYS A 98 0.02 3.36 9.91
C LYS A 98 0.77 4.62 9.45
N SER A 99 0.06 5.70 9.13
CA SER A 99 0.69 6.97 8.74
C SER A 99 1.17 7.74 9.96
N MET A 100 2.34 8.36 9.87
CA MET A 100 2.80 9.26 10.92
C MET A 100 1.82 10.44 11.08
N LYS A 101 1.52 10.81 12.34
CA LYS A 101 0.66 11.96 12.66
C LYS A 101 1.25 13.27 12.13
N ALA A 102 0.38 14.21 11.74
CA ALA A 102 0.75 15.44 11.02
C ALA A 102 1.88 16.22 11.71
N ASP A 103 1.77 16.48 13.02
CA ASP A 103 2.74 17.28 13.78
C ASP A 103 4.16 16.71 13.72
N LYS A 104 4.30 15.38 13.88
CA LYS A 104 5.60 14.69 13.79
C LYS A 104 6.05 14.54 12.33
N SER A 105 5.11 14.28 11.43
CA SER A 105 5.36 14.04 10.01
C SER A 105 5.93 15.27 9.32
N LEU A 106 5.51 16.48 9.70
CA LEU A 106 6.08 17.72 9.16
C LEU A 106 7.58 17.83 9.41
N ALA A 107 8.03 17.54 10.64
CA ALA A 107 9.46 17.57 10.98
C ALA A 107 10.25 16.54 10.15
N TYR A 108 9.74 15.32 10.02
CA TYR A 108 10.37 14.27 9.22
C TYR A 108 10.41 14.61 7.73
N PHE A 109 9.32 15.18 7.20
CA PHE A 109 9.25 15.62 5.81
C PHE A 109 10.27 16.74 5.54
N ASN A 110 10.35 17.74 6.41
CA ASN A 110 11.33 18.82 6.30
C ASN A 110 12.77 18.29 6.38
N ASN A 111 13.04 17.33 7.27
CA ASN A 111 14.34 16.66 7.36
C ASN A 111 14.67 15.89 6.07
N ALA A 112 13.70 15.19 5.47
CA ALA A 112 13.88 14.50 4.20
C ALA A 112 14.18 15.47 3.05
N VAL A 113 13.43 16.57 2.94
CA VAL A 113 13.67 17.64 1.95
C VAL A 113 15.05 18.25 2.14
N GLN A 114 15.44 18.58 3.37
CA GLN A 114 16.77 19.10 3.66
C GLN A 114 17.85 18.10 3.26
N ARG A 115 17.63 16.80 3.53
CA ARG A 115 18.58 15.76 3.15
C ARG A 115 18.73 15.61 1.65
N PHE A 116 17.65 15.76 0.88
CA PHE A 116 17.73 15.84 -0.59
C PHE A 116 18.58 17.03 -1.04
N LYS A 117 18.39 18.21 -0.44
CA LYS A 117 19.14 19.42 -0.76
C LYS A 117 20.63 19.27 -0.45
N ASP A 118 20.97 18.68 0.69
CA ASP A 118 22.35 18.46 1.14
C ASP A 118 23.11 17.46 0.26
N LEU A 119 22.45 16.38 -0.15
CA LEU A 119 23.08 15.30 -0.93
C LEU A 119 23.09 15.55 -2.44
N TYR A 120 22.31 16.51 -2.93
CA TYR A 120 22.22 16.81 -4.35
C TYR A 120 22.50 18.28 -4.66
N ALA A 121 21.48 19.13 -4.64
CA ALA A 121 21.61 20.56 -4.87
C ALA A 121 20.33 21.28 -4.41
N PRO A 122 20.41 22.34 -3.57
CA PRO A 122 19.23 23.02 -3.04
C PRO A 122 18.27 23.58 -4.10
N ASP A 123 18.79 24.08 -5.22
CA ASP A 123 18.04 24.65 -6.33
C ASP A 123 17.28 23.60 -7.17
N LYS A 124 17.67 22.33 -7.06
CA LYS A 124 17.05 21.21 -7.77
C LYS A 124 15.89 20.55 -7.03
N ILE A 125 15.64 20.95 -5.78
CA ILE A 125 14.62 20.35 -4.93
C ILE A 125 13.48 21.33 -4.69
N GLN A 126 12.30 20.98 -5.19
CA GLN A 126 11.06 21.71 -5.02
C GLN A 126 10.09 20.89 -4.15
N THR A 127 9.12 21.57 -3.53
CA THR A 127 8.13 20.93 -2.66
C THR A 127 6.72 21.40 -2.95
N GLY A 128 5.73 20.70 -2.41
CA GLY A 128 4.37 21.23 -2.28
C GLY A 128 4.18 22.07 -1.00
N ALA A 129 2.92 22.25 -0.62
CA ALA A 129 2.50 22.84 0.65
C ALA A 129 2.00 21.73 1.61
N PHE A 130 2.82 21.40 2.61
CA PHE A 130 2.55 20.27 3.51
C PHE A 130 1.24 20.47 4.27
N GLY A 131 0.39 19.43 4.31
CA GLY A 131 -0.87 19.43 5.06
C GLY A 131 -2.00 20.28 4.43
N GLU A 132 -1.72 20.98 3.34
CA GLU A 132 -2.70 21.80 2.63
C GLU A 132 -3.33 21.06 1.45
N TYR A 133 -4.47 21.55 0.96
CA TYR A 133 -5.09 20.98 -0.22
C TYR A 133 -4.37 21.43 -1.50
N MET A 134 -3.81 20.46 -2.22
CA MET A 134 -2.98 20.68 -3.39
C MET A 134 -3.57 20.01 -4.64
N LYS A 135 -3.40 20.66 -5.79
CA LYS A 135 -3.50 20.04 -7.11
C LYS A 135 -2.08 19.76 -7.61
N VAL A 136 -1.76 18.49 -7.80
CA VAL A 136 -0.46 18.05 -8.34
C VAL A 136 -0.64 17.71 -9.82
N CYS A 137 0.20 18.27 -10.66
CA CYS A 137 0.25 17.96 -12.09
C CYS A 137 1.63 17.37 -12.41
N GLY A 138 1.66 16.32 -13.23
CA GLY A 138 2.89 15.71 -13.71
C GLY A 138 2.70 15.24 -15.15
N ASP A 139 3.62 15.64 -16.03
CA ASP A 139 3.72 15.10 -17.39
C ASP A 139 4.58 13.84 -17.34
N VAL A 140 3.95 12.69 -17.13
CA VAL A 140 4.63 11.42 -16.81
C VAL A 140 5.32 10.85 -18.05
N ASP A 141 6.64 10.70 -17.96
CA ASP A 141 7.51 10.26 -19.06
C ASP A 141 7.68 8.74 -19.05
N GLY A 142 7.09 8.05 -20.04
CA GLY A 142 7.25 6.61 -20.27
C GLY A 142 5.93 5.85 -20.46
N PRO A 143 5.08 5.71 -19.42
CA PRO A 143 5.29 6.17 -18.04
C PRO A 143 6.19 5.23 -17.22
N VAL A 144 7.07 5.80 -16.40
CA VAL A 144 7.89 5.06 -15.42
C VAL A 144 7.46 5.40 -14.01
N ASN A 145 7.05 4.38 -13.25
CA ASN A 145 6.60 4.49 -11.86
C ASN A 145 7.30 3.43 -11.01
N ILE A 146 8.00 3.85 -9.96
CA ILE A 146 8.72 2.96 -9.05
C ILE A 146 8.22 3.19 -7.63
N ILE A 147 7.93 2.10 -6.92
CA ILE A 147 7.57 2.16 -5.50
C ILE A 147 8.80 1.76 -4.69
N ILE A 148 9.18 2.59 -3.72
CA ILE A 148 10.27 2.35 -2.79
C ILE A 148 9.67 2.24 -1.39
N ASP A 149 9.85 1.08 -0.76
CA ASP A 149 9.69 0.91 0.69
C ASP A 149 11.09 0.90 1.34
N TYR A 150 11.30 1.78 2.33
CA TYR A 150 12.57 1.92 3.05
C TYR A 150 12.35 2.24 4.54
N PRO A 151 13.03 1.57 5.50
CA PRO A 151 13.92 0.45 5.27
C PRO A 151 13.11 -0.71 4.70
N LYS A 152 13.77 -1.63 3.99
CA LYS A 152 13.06 -2.74 3.36
C LYS A 152 12.58 -3.66 4.51
N THR A 153 11.36 -3.47 4.99
CA THR A 153 10.76 -4.38 5.95
C THR A 153 10.59 -5.70 5.20
N SER A 154 11.33 -6.73 5.61
CA SER A 154 11.03 -8.10 5.24
C SER A 154 9.71 -8.45 5.92
N ASP A 155 8.58 -8.09 5.33
CA ASP A 155 7.29 -8.58 5.80
C ASP A 155 6.92 -9.78 4.93
N PRO A 156 7.07 -11.03 5.43
CA PRO A 156 6.45 -12.17 4.80
C PRO A 156 4.99 -12.13 5.25
N SER A 157 4.12 -11.42 4.54
CA SER A 157 2.72 -11.86 4.56
C SER A 157 2.71 -13.17 3.79
N PRO A 158 2.53 -14.35 4.42
CA PRO A 158 2.29 -15.55 3.65
C PRO A 158 0.95 -15.28 2.96
N VAL A 159 0.95 -15.30 1.63
CA VAL A 159 -0.28 -15.68 0.92
C VAL A 159 -0.70 -17.00 1.57
N PRO A 160 -1.88 -17.11 2.21
CA PRO A 160 -2.31 -18.39 2.75
C PRO A 160 -2.34 -19.36 1.57
N SER A 161 -1.40 -20.29 1.57
CA SER A 161 -1.44 -21.42 0.64
C SER A 161 -2.70 -22.21 1.00
N PRO A 162 -3.56 -22.59 0.05
CA PRO A 162 -4.68 -23.48 0.36
C PRO A 162 -4.08 -24.75 0.95
N GLN A 163 -4.37 -25.05 2.22
CA GLN A 163 -3.96 -26.33 2.79
C GLN A 163 -4.78 -27.44 2.11
N PRO A 164 -4.15 -28.54 1.66
CA PRO A 164 -4.89 -29.70 1.22
C PRO A 164 -5.64 -30.29 2.42
N ASP A 165 -6.93 -30.53 2.26
CA ASP A 165 -7.75 -31.27 3.23
C ASP A 165 -7.15 -32.65 3.48
N ASP A 166 -6.59 -32.85 4.67
CA ASP A 166 -6.14 -34.15 5.15
C ASP A 166 -6.98 -34.57 6.36
N LYS A 167 -8.19 -35.06 6.08
CA LYS A 167 -8.97 -35.89 7.00
C LYS A 167 -9.23 -37.26 6.38
N GLN A 168 -8.18 -38.05 6.27
CA GLN A 168 -8.29 -39.51 6.37
C GLN A 168 -7.14 -40.06 7.19
N LYS A 169 -7.41 -40.48 8.44
CA LYS A 169 -7.34 -41.89 8.84
C LYS A 169 -7.51 -42.16 10.35
N LYS A 170 -8.15 -43.32 10.58
CA LYS A 170 -8.14 -44.24 11.77
C LYS A 170 -9.16 -43.91 12.87
N GLN A 171 -9.90 -44.86 13.47
CA GLN A 171 -9.81 -46.32 13.47
C GLN A 171 -11.09 -46.99 14.02
N GLN A 172 -11.41 -48.13 13.41
CA GLN A 172 -12.10 -49.36 13.89
C GLN A 172 -12.56 -49.46 15.36
N ASN A 173 -13.78 -49.99 15.56
CA ASN A 173 -14.21 -50.75 16.74
C ASN A 173 -14.92 -52.07 16.30
N PRO A 174 -14.78 -53.19 17.04
CA PRO A 174 -15.29 -54.52 16.66
C PRO A 174 -16.73 -54.82 17.19
N PRO A 175 -17.38 -55.93 16.75
CA PRO A 175 -18.83 -56.14 16.94
C PRO A 175 -19.17 -56.88 18.25
N LYS A 176 -20.36 -56.61 18.81
CA LYS A 176 -21.00 -57.46 19.84
C LYS A 176 -22.40 -57.89 19.40
N GLN A 177 -22.65 -59.20 19.43
CA GLN A 177 -23.94 -59.84 19.21
C GLN A 177 -24.76 -59.97 20.51
N GLN A 178 -26.07 -59.70 20.37
CA GLN A 178 -27.28 -60.31 20.94
C GLN A 178 -27.40 -60.70 22.44
N LYS A 179 -28.54 -60.30 23.04
CA LYS A 179 -29.50 -61.23 23.71
C LYS A 179 -30.92 -60.61 23.83
N GLN A 180 -31.92 -61.46 23.58
CA GLN A 180 -33.37 -61.26 23.60
C GLN A 180 -34.00 -61.24 25.02
N LYS A 181 -35.19 -60.62 25.17
CA LYS A 181 -36.45 -61.19 25.74
C LYS A 181 -37.56 -60.09 25.77
N GLN A 182 -38.68 -60.27 25.03
CA GLN A 182 -40.05 -60.66 25.49
C GLN A 182 -40.75 -59.60 26.40
N GLN A 183 -42.03 -59.25 26.34
CA GLN A 183 -43.24 -59.52 25.51
C GLN A 183 -44.42 -58.72 26.14
N LYS A 184 -45.55 -58.57 25.43
CA LYS A 184 -46.94 -58.15 25.84
C LYS A 184 -47.26 -56.64 25.69
N LYS A 185 -48.44 -56.19 25.25
CA LYS A 185 -49.71 -56.74 24.70
C LYS A 185 -50.50 -55.52 24.16
N ALA A 186 -51.30 -55.68 23.11
CA ALA A 186 -52.37 -54.74 22.69
C ALA A 186 -53.62 -54.90 23.60
N PRO A 187 -54.69 -54.06 23.54
CA PRO A 187 -55.56 -53.93 22.35
C PRO A 187 -56.20 -52.53 22.05
N GLU A 188 -56.69 -52.44 20.81
CA GLU A 188 -57.85 -51.74 20.20
C GLU A 188 -58.64 -50.63 20.95
N ALA A 189 -58.93 -49.53 20.21
CA ALA A 189 -60.26 -48.88 20.18
C ALA A 189 -60.44 -47.97 18.93
N GLN A 190 -61.25 -48.47 18.00
CA GLN A 190 -62.39 -47.87 17.25
C GLN A 190 -62.34 -46.47 16.59
N HIS A 191 -62.71 -46.53 15.29
CA HIS A 191 -63.36 -45.53 14.44
C HIS A 191 -64.34 -44.56 15.13
N ILE A 192 -64.39 -43.31 14.63
CA ILE A 192 -65.62 -42.59 14.22
C ILE A 192 -65.24 -41.53 13.16
N GLU A 193 -65.99 -41.52 12.05
CA GLU A 193 -66.05 -40.51 10.99
C GLU A 193 -66.92 -39.31 11.40
N HIS A 194 -66.57 -38.09 10.96
CA HIS A 194 -67.49 -37.04 10.50
C HIS A 194 -66.62 -36.03 9.71
N LYS A 195 -66.69 -35.90 8.37
CA LYS A 195 -67.71 -35.33 7.46
C LYS A 195 -68.00 -33.83 7.66
N GLU A 196 -68.14 -33.16 6.49
CA GLU A 196 -68.59 -31.78 6.18
C GLU A 196 -67.46 -30.73 6.01
N GLU A 197 -67.04 -30.45 4.75
CA GLU A 197 -67.57 -29.47 3.75
C GLU A 197 -67.12 -28.03 4.05
N LYS A 198 -66.13 -27.46 3.34
CA LYS A 198 -66.25 -26.74 2.05
C LYS A 198 -67.52 -25.89 1.90
N ASN A 199 -67.42 -24.61 2.28
CA ASN A 199 -67.53 -23.47 1.36
C ASN A 199 -66.92 -22.22 1.99
#